data_AF-A0A2V2VJF7-F1
#
_entry.id   AF-A0A2V2VJF7-F1
#
_cell.length_a   1.000
_cell.length_b   1.000
_cell.length_c   1.000
_cell.angle_alpha   90.00
_cell.angle_beta   90.00
_cell.angle_gamma   90.00
#
_symmetry.space_group_name_H-M   'P 1'
#
loop_
_entity.id
_entity.type
_entity.pdbx_description
1 polymer ?
#
loop_
_entity_poly.entity_id
_entity_poly.type
_entity_poly.pdbx_seq_one_letter_code
_entity_poly.pdbx_strand_id
1 'polypeptide(L)'
;MSKLGAILYGVVGFLAFLFVLVGTPIDQFRAKEKEATGNTPCITLWGIKEDCHSTKYEFTVGEDFRECPSVLRLFRMAEAFSIISILLLLAATALGVAAHFCLKSLKIFATLLLVVSIVTVGLVWIPMAYFYNHDVDNCLGTPLKTYLNTVVALSSL
;
A
#
# COMPACT_ATOMS: atom_id res chain seq x y z
N MET A 1 19.61 -10.66 24.56
CA MET A 1 18.55 -11.35 23.81
C MET A 1 18.92 -12.82 23.73
N SER A 2 18.06 -13.70 24.25
CA SER A 2 18.14 -15.15 24.07
C SER A 2 18.11 -15.49 22.57
N LYS A 3 18.63 -16.66 22.18
CA LYS A 3 18.58 -17.15 20.78
C LYS A 3 17.14 -17.10 20.21
N LEU A 4 16.15 -17.37 21.06
CA LEU A 4 14.74 -17.26 20.74
C LEU A 4 14.33 -15.85 20.27
N GLY A 5 14.79 -14.79 20.95
CA GLY A 5 14.46 -13.41 20.57
C GLY A 5 15.02 -13.01 19.19
N ALA A 6 16.17 -13.56 18.81
CA ALA A 6 16.76 -13.34 17.49
C ALA A 6 15.93 -13.99 16.38
N ILE A 7 15.52 -15.24 16.62
CA ILE A 7 14.70 -16.01 15.67
C ILE A 7 13.35 -15.33 15.48
N LEU A 8 12.69 -14.94 16.59
CA LEU A 8 11.41 -14.24 16.53
C LEU A 8 11.52 -12.91 15.78
N TYR A 9 12.56 -12.11 16.05
CA TYR A 9 12.79 -10.86 15.33
C TYR A 9 12.97 -11.10 13.82
N GLY A 10 13.82 -12.06 13.44
CA GLY A 10 14.09 -12.37 12.04
C GLY A 10 12.85 -12.88 11.31
N VAL A 11 12.10 -13.82 11.90
CA VAL A 11 10.90 -14.39 11.28
C VAL A 11 9.79 -13.34 11.16
N VAL A 12 9.47 -12.61 12.23
CA VAL A 12 8.40 -11.60 12.20
C VAL A 12 8.76 -10.47 11.24
N GLY A 13 10.01 -10.01 11.26
CA GLY A 13 10.46 -8.95 10.36
C GLY A 13 10.44 -9.39 8.90
N PHE A 14 10.84 -10.63 8.59
CA PHE A 14 10.79 -11.16 7.23
C PHE A 14 9.33 -11.32 6.74
N LEU A 15 8.42 -11.80 7.59
CA LEU A 15 7.00 -11.85 7.27
C LEU A 15 6.42 -10.46 7.03
N ALA A 16 6.78 -9.47 7.86
CA ALA A 16 6.35 -8.08 7.65
C ALA A 16 6.86 -7.53 6.31
N PHE A 17 8.13 -7.79 5.96
CA PHE A 17 8.68 -7.44 4.65
C PHE A 17 7.89 -8.10 3.51
N LEU A 18 7.62 -9.41 3.57
CA LEU A 18 6.86 -10.11 2.54
C LEU A 18 5.45 -9.56 2.39
N PHE A 19 4.75 -9.29 3.50
CA PHE A 19 3.40 -8.74 3.44
C PHE A 19 3.37 -7.35 2.84
N VAL A 20 4.34 -6.47 3.15
CA VAL A 20 4.40 -5.14 2.54
C VAL A 20 4.81 -5.24 1.07
N LEU A 21 5.78 -6.08 0.73
CA LEU A 21 6.24 -6.30 -0.64
C LEU A 21 5.13 -6.82 -1.55
N VAL A 22 4.35 -7.80 -1.09
CA VAL A 22 3.25 -8.41 -1.86
C VAL A 22 1.97 -7.58 -1.74
N GLY A 23 1.73 -6.92 -0.61
CA GLY A 23 0.55 -6.08 -0.39
C GLY A 23 0.57 -4.76 -1.16
N THR A 24 1.75 -4.20 -1.44
CA THR A 24 1.90 -2.95 -2.21
C THR A 24 1.39 -3.03 -3.66
N PRO A 25 1.66 -4.10 -4.44
CA PRO A 25 1.11 -4.27 -5.78
C PRO A 25 -0.32 -4.84 -5.82
N ILE A 26 -0.90 -5.26 -4.69
CA ILE A 26 -2.28 -5.77 -4.63
C ILE A 26 -3.28 -4.60 -4.71
N ASP A 27 -4.47 -4.91 -5.22
CA ASP A 27 -5.54 -3.93 -5.39
C ASP A 27 -5.96 -3.33 -4.04
N GLN A 28 -5.86 -2.00 -3.91
CA GLN A 28 -6.15 -1.29 -2.67
C GLN A 28 -7.64 -1.01 -2.51
N PHE A 29 -8.32 -0.70 -3.62
CA PHE A 29 -9.75 -0.44 -3.63
C PHE A 29 -10.44 -1.36 -4.63
N ARG A 30 -11.47 -2.05 -4.16
CA ARG A 30 -12.34 -2.89 -4.98
C ARG A 30 -13.77 -2.38 -4.86
N ALA A 31 -14.46 -2.26 -5.99
CA ALA A 31 -15.89 -2.03 -5.97
C ALA A 31 -16.60 -3.24 -5.34
N LYS A 32 -17.69 -3.02 -4.62
CA LYS A 32 -18.50 -4.13 -4.10
C LYS A 32 -19.30 -4.71 -5.26
N GLU A 33 -19.06 -5.99 -5.57
CA GLU A 33 -19.82 -6.73 -6.58
C GLU A 33 -21.32 -6.61 -6.31
N LYS A 34 -22.09 -6.34 -7.37
CA LYS A 34 -23.54 -6.55 -7.35
C LYS A 34 -24.01 -7.78 -8.11
N GLU A 35 -23.23 -8.36 -9.04
CA GLU A 35 -23.69 -9.53 -9.80
C GLU A 35 -22.48 -10.41 -10.20
N ALA A 36 -22.62 -11.73 -10.00
CA ALA A 36 -21.56 -12.75 -10.06
C ALA A 36 -21.01 -13.07 -11.46
N THR A 37 -21.08 -12.14 -12.41
CA THR A 37 -20.79 -12.41 -13.83
C THR A 37 -20.17 -11.26 -14.62
N GLY A 38 -19.82 -10.14 -13.97
CA GLY A 38 -19.21 -8.97 -14.61
C GLY A 38 -17.82 -8.63 -14.07
N ASN A 39 -17.01 -7.97 -14.90
CA ASN A 39 -15.69 -7.44 -14.54
C ASN A 39 -15.80 -6.46 -13.37
N THR A 40 -14.97 -6.63 -12.32
CA THR A 40 -14.92 -5.72 -11.18
C THR A 40 -13.80 -4.70 -11.35
N PRO A 41 -14.13 -3.39 -11.44
CA PRO A 41 -13.11 -2.37 -11.50
C PRO A 41 -12.41 -2.25 -10.14
N CYS A 42 -11.10 -2.09 -10.19
CA CYS A 42 -10.27 -1.91 -9.01
C CYS A 42 -9.13 -0.96 -9.27
N ILE A 43 -8.74 -0.32 -8.18
CA ILE A 43 -7.72 0.73 -8.17
C ILE A 43 -6.59 0.22 -7.30
N THR A 44 -5.41 0.13 -7.88
CA THR A 44 -4.16 -0.15 -7.18
C THR A 44 -3.43 1.18 -6.93
N LEU A 45 -2.34 1.11 -6.17
CA LEU A 45 -1.48 2.27 -5.98
C LEU A 45 -0.84 2.76 -7.29
N TRP A 46 -0.72 1.87 -8.28
CA TRP A 46 0.02 2.07 -9.52
C TRP A 46 -0.89 2.39 -10.72
N GLY A 47 -2.17 2.03 -10.65
CA GLY A 47 -3.09 2.21 -11.77
C GLY A 47 -4.47 1.58 -11.54
N ILE A 48 -5.31 1.77 -12.54
CA ILE A 48 -6.69 1.28 -12.56
C ILE A 48 -6.78 0.07 -13.48
N LYS A 49 -7.56 -0.91 -13.03
CA LYS A 49 -7.86 -2.13 -13.77
C LYS A 49 -9.38 -2.24 -13.90
N GLU A 50 -9.87 -2.47 -15.11
CA GLU A 50 -11.25 -2.91 -15.33
C GLU A 50 -11.49 -4.32 -14.79
N ASP A 51 -10.46 -5.16 -14.85
CA ASP A 51 -10.46 -6.53 -14.35
C ASP A 51 -9.46 -6.72 -13.23
N CYS A 52 -9.93 -6.93 -11.99
CA CYS A 52 -9.05 -7.26 -10.87
C CYS A 52 -8.25 -8.55 -11.06
N HIS A 53 -8.73 -9.45 -11.92
CA HIS A 53 -8.02 -10.68 -12.25
C HIS A 53 -6.93 -10.48 -13.32
N SER A 54 -6.92 -9.34 -14.01
CA SER A 54 -5.95 -9.00 -15.03
C SER A 54 -4.68 -8.36 -14.44
N THR A 55 -3.56 -8.59 -15.10
CA THR A 55 -2.29 -7.92 -14.81
C THR A 55 -2.12 -6.62 -15.59
N LYS A 56 -3.01 -6.35 -16.56
CA LYS A 56 -2.96 -5.14 -17.38
C LYS A 56 -3.63 -3.97 -16.67
N TYR A 57 -2.94 -2.85 -16.66
CA TYR A 57 -3.52 -1.55 -16.31
C TYR A 57 -4.13 -0.97 -17.58
N GLU A 58 -5.34 -0.46 -17.47
CA GLU A 58 -5.97 0.25 -18.57
C GLU A 58 -5.53 1.71 -18.57
N PHE A 59 -5.53 2.32 -17.38
CA PHE A 59 -5.08 3.69 -17.15
C PHE A 59 -4.18 3.76 -15.92
N THR A 60 -3.20 4.66 -15.97
CA THR A 60 -2.43 5.03 -14.78
C THR A 60 -3.24 5.98 -13.90
N VAL A 61 -2.97 6.01 -12.59
CA VAL A 61 -3.58 7.01 -11.68
C VAL A 61 -3.33 8.44 -12.19
N GLY A 62 -2.17 8.64 -12.82
CA GLY A 62 -1.79 9.91 -13.42
C GLY A 62 -2.59 10.31 -14.65
N GLU A 63 -3.29 9.38 -15.32
CA GLU A 63 -4.13 9.67 -16.48
C GLU A 63 -5.59 9.91 -16.08
N ASP A 64 -6.09 9.13 -15.13
CA ASP A 64 -7.48 9.22 -14.66
C ASP A 64 -7.71 10.46 -13.78
N PHE A 65 -6.74 10.79 -12.92
CA PHE A 65 -6.83 11.93 -11.99
C PHE A 65 -6.05 13.17 -12.46
N ARG A 66 -5.87 13.37 -13.77
CA ARG A 66 -5.11 14.53 -14.32
C ARG A 66 -5.66 15.88 -13.87
N GLU A 67 -6.98 15.99 -13.82
CA GLU A 67 -7.69 17.20 -13.39
C GLU A 67 -7.70 17.36 -11.86
N CYS A 68 -7.16 16.39 -11.12
CA CYS A 68 -7.18 16.34 -9.66
C CYS A 68 -5.76 16.23 -9.08
N PRO A 69 -5.00 17.35 -9.04
CA PRO A 69 -3.61 17.34 -8.58
C PRO A 69 -3.47 16.89 -7.12
N SER A 70 -4.49 17.11 -6.30
CA SER A 70 -4.54 16.72 -4.89
C SER A 70 -4.49 15.21 -4.71
N VAL A 71 -5.35 14.50 -5.44
CA VAL A 71 -5.42 13.03 -5.43
C VAL A 71 -4.12 12.47 -5.99
N LEU A 72 -3.65 12.99 -7.13
CA LEU A 72 -2.39 12.55 -7.74
C LEU A 72 -1.20 12.68 -6.79
N ARG A 73 -1.14 13.77 -6.00
CA ARG A 73 -0.09 13.96 -4.99
C ARG A 73 -0.17 12.92 -3.87
N LEU A 74 -1.37 12.55 -3.41
CA LEU A 74 -1.55 11.52 -2.39
C LEU A 74 -1.03 10.16 -2.89
N PHE A 75 -1.39 9.77 -4.11
CA PHE A 75 -0.92 8.52 -4.73
C PHE A 75 0.60 8.52 -4.94
N ARG A 76 1.19 9.57 -5.51
CA ARG A 76 2.65 9.66 -5.68
C ARG A 76 3.41 9.59 -4.36
N MET A 77 2.89 10.24 -3.31
CA MET A 77 3.50 10.15 -1.98
C MET A 77 3.41 8.71 -1.46
N ALA A 78 2.25 8.08 -1.56
CA ALA A 78 2.04 6.71 -1.13
C ALA A 78 2.90 5.70 -1.92
N GLU A 79 3.06 5.87 -3.23
CA GLU A 79 4.00 5.09 -4.07
C GLU A 79 5.42 5.21 -3.51
N ALA A 80 5.92 6.43 -3.32
CA ALA A 80 7.27 6.67 -2.81
C ALA A 80 7.48 6.08 -1.40
N PHE A 81 6.54 6.34 -0.47
CA PHE A 81 6.61 5.81 0.89
C PHE A 81 6.51 4.28 0.92
N SER A 82 5.76 3.65 0.02
CA SER A 82 5.67 2.18 -0.07
C SER A 82 7.02 1.57 -0.43
N ILE A 83 7.70 2.09 -1.46
CA ILE A 83 9.04 1.63 -1.87
C ILE A 83 10.04 1.85 -0.72
N ILE A 84 10.04 3.04 -0.12
CA ILE A 84 10.92 3.36 1.01
C ILE A 84 10.67 2.39 2.17
N SER A 85 9.41 2.08 2.51
CA SER A 85 9.08 1.16 3.60
C SER A 85 9.58 -0.25 3.36
N ILE A 86 9.52 -0.74 2.11
CA ILE A 86 10.04 -2.06 1.71
C ILE A 86 11.57 -2.11 1.92
N LEU A 87 12.28 -1.07 1.47
CA LEU A 87 13.74 -0.98 1.62
C LEU A 87 14.14 -0.87 3.10
N LEU A 88 13.41 -0.08 3.89
CA LEU A 88 13.66 0.07 5.32
C LEU A 88 13.41 -1.23 6.09
N LEU A 89 12.33 -1.97 5.77
CA LEU A 89 12.05 -3.28 6.38
C LEU A 89 13.14 -4.29 6.05
N LEU A 90 13.59 -4.34 4.79
CA LEU A 90 14.69 -5.21 4.38
C LEU A 90 15.99 -4.86 5.11
N ALA A 91 16.34 -3.57 5.19
CA ALA A 91 17.53 -3.12 5.90
C ALA A 91 17.43 -3.40 7.41
N ALA A 92 16.29 -3.13 8.04
CA ALA A 92 16.04 -3.36 9.46
C ALA A 92 16.19 -4.85 9.80
N THR A 93 15.57 -5.73 9.01
CA THR A 93 15.63 -7.18 9.20
C THR A 93 17.05 -7.73 9.02
N ALA A 94 17.75 -7.34 7.95
CA ALA A 94 19.12 -7.75 7.70
C ALA A 94 20.07 -7.28 8.81
N LEU A 95 19.97 -6.01 9.22
CA LEU A 95 20.80 -5.44 10.29
C LEU A 95 20.48 -6.05 11.64
N GLY A 96 19.21 -6.32 11.95
CA GLY A 96 18.83 -6.95 13.20
C GLY A 96 19.37 -8.38 13.32
N VAL A 97 19.30 -9.16 12.24
CA VAL A 97 19.92 -10.50 12.18
C VAL A 97 21.44 -10.39 12.29
N ALA A 98 22.10 -9.49 11.55
CA ALA A 98 23.55 -9.29 11.62
C ALA A 98 24.02 -8.82 13.02
N ALA A 99 23.22 -8.00 13.70
CA ALA A 99 23.48 -7.52 15.06
C ALA A 99 23.45 -8.64 16.11
N HIS A 100 22.85 -9.79 15.80
CA HIS A 100 22.91 -10.97 16.65
C HIS A 100 24.24 -11.71 16.56
N PHE A 101 24.92 -11.68 15.40
CA PHE A 101 26.17 -12.42 15.18
C PHE A 101 27.43 -11.58 15.43
N CYS A 102 27.41 -10.28 15.09
CA CYS A 102 28.66 -9.50 15.03
C CYS A 102 28.72 -8.31 16.00
N LEU A 103 27.67 -7.49 16.16
CA LEU A 103 27.78 -6.16 16.79
C LEU A 103 26.52 -5.75 17.58
N LYS A 104 26.69 -5.40 18.87
CA LYS A 104 25.58 -4.94 19.74
C LYS A 104 25.03 -3.55 19.36
N SER A 105 25.87 -2.65 18.83
CA SER A 105 25.47 -1.30 18.42
C SER A 105 24.49 -1.29 17.24
N LEU A 106 24.60 -2.26 16.33
CA LEU A 106 23.69 -2.43 15.19
C LEU A 106 22.23 -2.67 15.62
N LYS A 107 21.98 -3.15 16.85
CA LYS A 107 20.63 -3.38 17.36
C LYS A 107 19.82 -2.10 17.50
N ILE A 108 20.46 -1.02 17.91
CA ILE A 108 19.79 0.29 18.07
C ILE A 108 19.37 0.78 16.69
N PHE A 109 20.28 0.74 15.70
CA PHE A 109 19.98 1.12 14.33
C PHE A 109 18.88 0.25 13.70
N ALA A 110 18.94 -1.07 13.86
CA ALA A 110 17.92 -1.99 13.36
C ALA A 110 16.53 -1.71 13.98
N THR A 111 16.49 -1.43 15.28
CA THR A 111 15.24 -1.05 15.97
C THR A 111 14.71 0.28 15.45
N LEU A 112 15.57 1.29 15.29
CA LEU A 112 15.17 2.60 14.75
C LEU A 112 14.62 2.48 13.33
N LEU A 113 15.31 1.74 12.45
CA LEU A 113 14.84 1.50 11.08
C LEU A 113 13.49 0.78 11.05
N LEU A 114 13.27 -0.17 11.96
CA LEU A 114 11.97 -0.85 12.10
C LEU A 114 10.86 0.13 12.49
N VAL A 115 11.10 1.00 13.47
CA VAL A 115 10.13 2.03 13.89
C VAL A 115 9.83 2.99 12.74
N VAL A 116 10.86 3.47 12.04
CA VAL A 116 10.67 4.34 10.87
C VAL A 116 9.89 3.62 9.77
N SER A 117 10.13 2.32 9.57
CA SER A 117 9.37 1.50 8.61
C SER A 117 7.88 1.45 8.95
N ILE A 118 7.53 1.29 10.23
CA ILE A 118 6.13 1.27 10.66
C ILE A 118 5.46 2.62 10.38
N VAL A 119 6.17 3.72 10.67
CA VAL A 119 5.67 5.08 10.39
C VAL A 119 5.47 5.29 8.89
N THR A 120 6.42 4.89 8.04
CA THR A 120 6.29 5.06 6.59
C THR A 120 5.15 4.23 6.01
N VAL A 121 4.94 2.99 6.47
CA VAL A 121 3.75 2.20 6.10
C VAL A 121 2.47 2.93 6.50
N GLY A 122 2.41 3.50 7.72
CA GLY A 122 1.26 4.30 8.16
C GLY A 122 0.97 5.50 7.25
N LEU A 123 2.01 6.19 6.78
CA LEU A 123 1.89 7.31 5.84
C LEU A 123 1.36 6.90 4.45
N VAL A 124 1.44 5.63 4.08
CA VAL A 124 0.81 5.10 2.85
C VAL A 124 -0.67 4.86 3.08
N TRP A 125 -1.02 4.13 4.14
CA TRP A 125 -2.39 3.62 4.32
C TRP A 125 -3.36 4.63 4.93
N ILE A 126 -2.90 5.54 5.80
CA ILE A 126 -3.76 6.57 6.42
C ILE A 126 -4.39 7.48 5.36
N PRO A 127 -3.62 8.09 4.42
CA PRO A 127 -4.20 8.92 3.37
C PRO A 127 -5.10 8.15 2.41
N MET A 128 -4.77 6.88 2.12
CA MET A 128 -5.60 6.03 1.26
C MET A 128 -6.95 5.69 1.91
N ALA A 129 -6.96 5.41 3.21
CA ALA A 129 -8.20 5.21 3.97
C ALA A 129 -9.04 6.49 4.05
N TYR A 130 -8.38 7.65 4.14
CA TYR A 130 -9.05 8.96 4.09
C TYR A 130 -9.70 9.20 2.72
N PHE A 131 -8.95 9.02 1.63
CA PHE A 131 -9.46 9.15 0.25
C PHE A 131 -10.63 8.19 -0.04
N TYR A 132 -10.62 6.99 0.54
CA TYR A 132 -11.74 6.05 0.38
C TYR A 132 -13.05 6.55 0.99
N ASN A 133 -12.96 7.22 2.14
CA ASN A 133 -14.13 7.59 2.95
C ASN A 133 -14.59 9.03 2.77
N HIS A 134 -13.71 9.91 2.32
CA HIS A 134 -13.95 11.35 2.16
C HIS A 134 -13.68 11.78 0.73
N ASP A 135 -14.41 12.81 0.31
CA ASP A 135 -14.08 13.50 -0.94
C ASP A 135 -12.84 14.39 -0.71
N VAL A 136 -11.90 14.33 -1.65
CA VAL A 136 -10.65 15.08 -1.59
C VAL A 136 -10.74 16.23 -2.58
N ASP A 137 -10.79 17.45 -2.04
CA ASP A 137 -10.85 18.70 -2.80
C ASP A 137 -11.97 18.75 -3.86
N ASN A 138 -13.11 18.10 -3.58
CA ASN A 138 -14.25 17.97 -4.48
C ASN A 138 -13.92 17.41 -5.88
N CYS A 139 -12.82 16.66 -5.99
CA CYS A 139 -12.36 16.08 -7.25
C CYS A 139 -13.41 15.15 -7.87
N LEU A 140 -13.95 14.24 -7.05
CA LEU A 140 -14.95 13.25 -7.49
C LEU A 140 -16.38 13.71 -7.18
N GLY A 141 -16.53 14.82 -6.45
CA GLY A 141 -17.80 15.31 -5.91
C GLY A 141 -18.48 14.38 -4.90
N THR A 142 -17.91 13.20 -4.67
CA THR A 142 -18.39 12.14 -3.77
C THR A 142 -17.22 11.31 -3.26
N PRO A 143 -17.35 10.64 -2.10
CA PRO A 143 -16.33 9.70 -1.63
C PRO A 143 -16.07 8.57 -2.64
N LEU A 144 -14.82 8.09 -2.73
CA LEU A 144 -14.44 7.03 -3.67
C LEU A 144 -15.31 5.77 -3.52
N LYS A 145 -15.68 5.38 -2.29
CA LYS A 145 -16.58 4.25 -2.06
C LYS A 145 -17.95 4.41 -2.74
N THR A 146 -18.43 5.64 -2.87
CA THR A 146 -19.70 5.96 -3.53
C THR A 146 -19.50 5.99 -5.04
N TYR A 147 -18.43 6.64 -5.50
CA TYR A 147 -18.06 6.69 -6.91
C TYR A 147 -17.94 5.28 -7.52
N LEU A 148 -17.20 4.38 -6.87
CA LEU A 148 -17.02 2.98 -7.32
C LEU A 148 -18.36 2.22 -7.44
N ASN A 149 -19.28 2.43 -6.49
CA ASN A 149 -20.60 1.79 -6.55
C ASN A 149 -21.46 2.33 -7.71
N THR A 150 -21.33 3.63 -8.01
CA THR A 150 -22.08 4.27 -9.12
C THR A 150 -21.56 3.82 -10.48
N VAL A 151 -20.24 3.72 -10.66
CA VAL A 151 -19.62 3.22 -11.90
C VAL A 151 -20.08 1.79 -12.19
N VAL A 152 -20.09 0.92 -11.18
CA VAL A 152 -20.62 -0.46 -11.32
C VAL A 152 -22.12 -0.47 -11.67
N ALA A 153 -22.92 0.46 -11.13
CA ALA A 153 -24.34 0.53 -11.47
C ALA A 153 -24.58 0.97 -12.93
N LEU A 154 -23.71 1.80 -13.48
CA LEU A 154 -23.78 2.27 -14.88
C LEU A 154 -23.29 1.22 -15.87
N SER A 155 -22.28 0.42 -15.54
CA SER A 155 -21.80 -0.67 -16.41
C SER A 155 -22.75 -1.88 -16.47
N SER A 156 -23.80 -1.90 -15.64
CA SER A 156 -24.82 -2.95 -15.59
C SER A 156 -26.08 -2.63 -16.42
N LEU A 157 -26.13 -1.45 -17.05
CA LEU A 157 -27.26 -0.90 -17.81
C LEU A 157 -26.97 -0.97 -19.32
#